data_AF-A0A9E3NQQ6-F1
#
_entry.id   AF-A0A9E3NQQ6-F1
#
_cell.length_a   1.000
_cell.length_b   1.000
_cell.length_c   1.000
_cell.angle_alpha   90.00
_cell.angle_beta   90.00
_cell.angle_gamma   90.00
#
_symmetry.space_group_name_H-M   'P 1'
#
loop_
_entity.id
_entity.type
_entity.pdbx_description
1 polymer ?
#
loop_
_entity_poly.entity_id
_entity_poly.type
_entity_poly.pdbx_seq_one_letter_code
_entity_poly.pdbx_strand_id
1 'polypeptide(L)'
;MRPVVLTSMVVLFAACGAPDIEDSLATDDIPMPERAPPRPDAGAPEGGGPALQPETVTLTVTLSGPGSIASMPGGVTCAGTTCSGTFERGTAVTLSAASEPGSVFAGWSGACSGTAACATSMDGDVAIGAAFQSLDGPWSGTYTNTRVASGCTFNNAGNLSITFSAAGATLTSAGNVTGLQLRSIPSCALVGTTTGAAPSAAVTLAGDTLTGTWTFAVQGAAGTLAFPFTAKVTDKTITGTWTCPTCAGSFTLTKP
;
A
#
# COMPACT_ATOMS: atom_id res chain seq x y z
N MET A 1 45.47 -40.91 14.59
CA MET A 1 44.04 -41.07 14.94
C MET A 1 43.22 -40.71 13.71
N ARG A 2 42.18 -41.51 13.46
CA ARG A 2 41.45 -41.65 12.18
C ARG A 2 40.55 -40.44 11.89
N PRO A 3 40.33 -40.08 10.62
CA PRO A 3 39.23 -39.23 10.21
C PRO A 3 37.92 -40.03 10.26
N VAL A 4 36.84 -39.44 10.80
CA VAL A 4 35.48 -39.97 10.63
C VAL A 4 34.81 -39.20 9.50
N VAL A 5 34.71 -39.87 8.35
CA VAL A 5 33.79 -39.59 7.26
C VAL A 5 32.47 -40.28 7.62
N LEU A 6 31.33 -39.60 7.49
CA LEU A 6 30.03 -40.23 7.22
C LEU A 6 29.17 -39.19 6.46
N THR A 7 29.23 -39.16 5.13
CA THR A 7 28.39 -39.88 4.15
C THR A 7 27.05 -39.18 3.87
N SER A 8 26.92 -38.77 2.61
CA SER A 8 25.75 -38.29 1.87
C SER A 8 24.39 -38.82 2.34
N MET A 9 23.39 -37.93 2.34
CA MET A 9 22.03 -38.28 1.95
C MET A 9 21.52 -37.29 0.90
N VAL A 10 21.56 -37.75 -0.35
CA VAL A 10 20.69 -37.31 -1.44
C VAL A 10 19.57 -38.34 -1.51
N VAL A 11 18.31 -37.91 -1.51
CA VAL A 11 17.23 -38.64 -2.20
C VAL A 11 16.30 -37.62 -2.87
N LEU A 12 16.18 -37.78 -4.18
CA LEU A 12 15.29 -37.09 -5.13
C LEU A 12 14.09 -38.00 -5.45
N PHE A 13 13.15 -37.46 -6.22
CA PHE A 13 11.97 -38.08 -6.90
C PHE A 13 10.68 -38.03 -6.08
N ALA A 14 9.51 -37.80 -6.65
CA ALA A 14 9.09 -37.37 -7.99
C ALA A 14 7.61 -36.97 -7.87
N ALA A 15 7.14 -36.14 -8.80
CA ALA A 15 5.71 -35.99 -9.07
C ALA A 15 5.06 -37.35 -9.36
N CYS A 16 3.86 -37.57 -8.81
CA CYS A 16 2.87 -38.55 -9.24
C CYS A 16 1.57 -38.10 -8.58
N GLY A 17 0.41 -37.98 -9.21
CA GLY A 17 -0.11 -38.53 -10.45
C GLY A 17 -1.62 -38.43 -10.27
N ALA A 18 -2.34 -38.04 -11.32
CA ALA A 18 -3.79 -38.08 -11.31
C ALA A 18 -4.28 -39.51 -11.00
N PRO A 19 -5.39 -39.70 -10.29
CA PRO A 19 -6.02 -41.01 -10.25
C PRO A 19 -6.60 -41.35 -11.63
N ASP A 20 -6.17 -42.49 -12.18
CA ASP A 20 -6.91 -43.24 -13.20
C ASP A 20 -8.23 -43.73 -12.57
N ILE A 21 -9.34 -43.47 -13.25
CA ILE A 21 -10.60 -44.17 -13.00
C ILE A 21 -10.78 -45.14 -14.16
N GLU A 22 -10.65 -46.41 -13.84
CA GLU A 22 -10.84 -47.51 -14.78
C GLU A 22 -12.31 -47.65 -15.20
N ASP A 23 -12.42 -48.00 -16.48
CA ASP A 23 -13.58 -48.48 -17.20
C ASP A 23 -14.25 -49.66 -16.48
N SER A 24 -15.56 -49.53 -16.24
CA SER A 24 -16.41 -50.70 -16.07
C SER A 24 -17.65 -50.55 -16.95
N LEU A 25 -17.60 -51.31 -18.04
CA LEU A 25 -18.65 -51.57 -19.00
C LEU A 25 -19.96 -52.00 -18.33
N ALA A 26 -21.04 -51.29 -18.66
CA ALA A 26 -22.36 -51.88 -18.80
C ALA A 26 -23.00 -51.31 -20.07
N THR A 27 -22.86 -52.06 -21.16
CA THR A 27 -23.61 -51.89 -22.40
C THR A 27 -25.05 -52.32 -22.12
N ASP A 28 -25.91 -51.38 -21.78
CA ASP A 28 -27.36 -51.60 -21.80
C ASP A 28 -27.92 -50.99 -23.09
N ASP A 29 -28.43 -51.88 -23.94
CA ASP A 29 -29.13 -51.62 -25.20
C ASP A 29 -30.23 -50.55 -25.01
N ILE A 30 -29.99 -49.33 -25.50
CA ILE A 30 -31.06 -48.34 -25.70
C ILE A 30 -31.58 -48.51 -27.14
N PRO A 31 -32.85 -48.91 -27.34
CA PRO A 31 -33.43 -49.00 -28.68
C PRO A 31 -33.47 -47.62 -29.34
N MET A 32 -33.01 -47.54 -30.58
CA MET A 32 -33.18 -46.35 -31.44
C MET A 32 -34.67 -46.00 -31.56
N PRO A 33 -35.08 -44.75 -31.30
CA PRO A 33 -36.37 -44.28 -31.77
C PRO A 33 -36.30 -44.02 -33.28
N GLU A 34 -37.27 -44.58 -33.98
CA GLU A 34 -37.46 -44.46 -35.43
C GLU A 34 -37.52 -42.99 -35.88
N ARG A 35 -36.83 -42.66 -36.98
CA ARG A 35 -36.86 -41.32 -37.59
C ARG A 35 -38.28 -41.00 -38.07
N ALA A 36 -38.90 -40.00 -37.45
CA ALA A 36 -40.08 -39.36 -38.01
C ALA A 36 -39.75 -38.76 -39.40
N PRO A 37 -40.66 -38.86 -40.38
CA PRO A 37 -40.46 -38.29 -41.71
C PRO A 37 -40.38 -36.75 -41.65
N PRO A 38 -39.65 -36.10 -42.58
CA PRO A 38 -39.56 -34.65 -42.62
C PRO A 38 -40.95 -34.05 -42.90
N ARG A 39 -41.37 -33.15 -42.00
CA ARG A 39 -42.58 -32.33 -42.19
C ARG A 39 -42.33 -31.33 -43.33
N PRO A 40 -43.18 -31.25 -44.36
CA PRO A 40 -43.14 -30.16 -45.32
C PRO A 40 -43.72 -28.89 -44.67
N ASP A 41 -42.98 -27.79 -44.80
CA ASP A 41 -43.39 -26.38 -44.68
C ASP A 41 -44.36 -26.02 -43.54
N ALA A 42 -43.77 -25.60 -42.42
CA ALA A 42 -44.41 -24.66 -41.50
C ALA A 42 -43.50 -23.42 -41.41
N GLY A 43 -44.03 -22.29 -41.87
CA GLY A 43 -43.30 -21.03 -42.04
C GLY A 43 -42.53 -20.58 -40.79
N ALA A 44 -41.45 -19.85 -41.06
CA ALA A 44 -40.69 -19.13 -40.06
C ALA A 44 -41.61 -18.24 -39.20
N PRO A 45 -41.53 -18.28 -37.86
CA PRO A 45 -41.99 -17.15 -37.08
C PRO A 45 -40.99 -16.02 -37.29
N GLU A 46 -41.30 -15.11 -38.22
CA GLU A 46 -40.80 -13.74 -38.19
C GLU A 46 -41.37 -13.06 -36.93
N GLY A 47 -40.67 -13.26 -35.82
CA GLY A 47 -40.98 -12.70 -34.52
C GLY A 47 -39.73 -12.13 -33.87
N GLY A 48 -38.99 -11.31 -34.61
CA GLY A 48 -37.92 -10.48 -34.05
C GLY A 48 -38.50 -9.37 -33.18
N GLY A 49 -38.97 -9.73 -31.98
CA GLY A 49 -39.10 -8.74 -30.90
C GLY A 49 -37.71 -8.15 -30.61
N PRO A 50 -37.59 -6.86 -30.26
CA PRO A 50 -36.29 -6.30 -29.92
C PRO A 50 -35.69 -7.17 -28.82
N ALA A 51 -34.49 -7.71 -29.06
CA ALA A 51 -33.73 -8.37 -28.02
C ALA A 51 -33.68 -7.40 -26.83
N LEU A 52 -34.11 -7.85 -25.64
CA LEU A 52 -33.92 -7.08 -24.41
C LEU A 52 -32.42 -7.04 -24.15
N GLN A 53 -31.74 -6.08 -24.78
CA GLN A 53 -30.32 -5.89 -24.63
C GLN A 53 -30.10 -5.33 -23.22
N PRO A 54 -29.27 -5.97 -22.37
CA PRO A 54 -29.01 -5.46 -21.04
C PRO A 54 -28.45 -4.04 -21.19
N GLU A 55 -29.09 -3.09 -20.52
CA GLU A 55 -28.64 -1.71 -20.54
C GLU A 55 -27.33 -1.63 -19.76
N THR A 56 -26.22 -1.42 -20.47
CA THR A 56 -24.90 -1.30 -19.86
C THR A 56 -24.53 0.16 -19.63
N VAL A 57 -23.87 0.43 -18.52
CA VAL A 57 -23.34 1.74 -18.15
C VAL A 57 -21.85 1.67 -17.88
N THR A 58 -21.16 2.81 -17.99
CA THR A 58 -19.71 2.90 -17.93
C THR A 58 -19.23 3.39 -16.57
N LEU A 59 -18.31 2.64 -15.95
CA LEU A 59 -17.53 3.10 -14.81
C LEU A 59 -16.18 3.62 -15.32
N THR A 60 -15.87 4.88 -15.05
CA THR A 60 -14.56 5.49 -15.32
C THR A 60 -13.85 5.76 -13.99
N VAL A 61 -12.64 5.24 -13.86
CA VAL A 61 -11.79 5.48 -12.69
C VAL A 61 -10.55 6.23 -13.11
N THR A 62 -10.25 7.34 -12.42
CA THR A 62 -9.05 8.14 -12.61
C THR A 62 -8.11 7.97 -11.41
N LEU A 63 -6.87 7.60 -11.68
CA LEU A 63 -5.84 7.36 -10.67
C LEU A 63 -4.85 8.51 -10.72
N SER A 64 -4.48 8.99 -9.54
CA SER A 64 -3.35 9.90 -9.37
C SER A 64 -2.33 9.28 -8.43
N GLY A 65 -1.08 9.23 -8.87
CA GLY A 65 0.02 8.64 -8.11
C GLY A 65 0.13 7.11 -8.20
N PRO A 66 1.16 6.54 -7.56
CA PRO A 66 1.52 5.13 -7.64
C PRO A 66 0.61 4.23 -6.80
N GLY A 67 -0.19 3.42 -7.48
CA GLY A 67 -1.15 2.51 -6.86
C GLY A 67 -1.98 1.79 -7.92
N SER A 68 -2.79 0.84 -7.46
CA SER A 68 -3.69 0.07 -8.30
C SER A 68 -5.09 -0.02 -7.70
N ILE A 69 -6.08 -0.24 -8.56
CA ILE A 69 -7.48 -0.39 -8.16
C ILE A 69 -8.06 -1.62 -8.84
N ALA A 70 -8.89 -2.35 -8.10
CA ALA A 70 -9.66 -3.47 -8.63
C ALA A 70 -11.14 -3.37 -8.23
N SER A 71 -12.04 -3.77 -9.13
CA SER A 71 -13.48 -3.84 -8.88
C SER A 71 -13.98 -5.25 -8.56
N MET A 72 -15.06 -5.33 -7.79
CA MET A 72 -15.87 -6.54 -7.62
C MET A 72 -17.37 -6.22 -7.79
N PRO A 73 -18.10 -6.84 -8.73
CA PRO A 73 -17.62 -7.82 -9.70
C PRO A 73 -16.49 -7.28 -10.60
N GLY A 74 -15.65 -8.19 -11.10
CA GLY A 74 -14.52 -7.83 -11.94
C GLY A 74 -14.99 -7.11 -13.22
N GLY A 75 -14.19 -6.17 -13.69
CA GLY A 75 -14.53 -5.36 -14.87
C GLY A 75 -13.66 -4.12 -15.01
N VAL A 76 -13.08 -3.65 -13.90
CA VAL A 76 -12.12 -2.54 -13.88
C VAL A 76 -10.90 -2.96 -13.06
N THR A 77 -9.74 -2.97 -13.71
CA THR A 77 -8.42 -3.08 -13.06
C THR A 77 -7.54 -1.96 -13.58
N CYS A 78 -7.03 -1.14 -12.69
CA CYS A 78 -6.30 0.06 -13.04
C CYS A 78 -4.84 -0.06 -12.60
N ALA A 79 -3.95 -0.05 -13.58
CA ALA A 79 -2.50 0.05 -13.39
C ALA A 79 -1.93 1.34 -14.03
N GLY A 80 -2.79 2.26 -14.46
CA GLY A 80 -2.44 3.52 -15.12
C GLY A 80 -3.42 4.65 -14.75
N THR A 81 -3.22 5.84 -15.33
CA THR A 81 -3.91 7.09 -14.92
C THR A 81 -5.42 7.06 -15.11
N THR A 82 -5.94 6.37 -16.12
CA THR A 82 -7.38 6.25 -16.35
C THR A 82 -7.71 4.85 -16.88
N CYS A 83 -8.80 4.29 -16.40
CA CYS A 83 -9.31 2.96 -16.72
C CYS A 83 -10.84 3.03 -16.73
N SER A 84 -11.47 2.23 -17.58
CA SER A 84 -12.93 2.14 -17.64
C SER A 84 -13.38 0.70 -17.84
N GLY A 85 -14.62 0.43 -17.44
CA GLY A 85 -15.28 -0.85 -17.61
C GLY A 85 -16.78 -0.67 -17.73
N THR A 86 -17.45 -1.64 -18.34
CA THR A 86 -18.91 -1.62 -18.54
C THR A 86 -19.58 -2.63 -17.61
N PHE A 87 -20.69 -2.22 -17.02
CA PHE A 87 -21.48 -3.02 -16.09
C PHE A 87 -22.95 -2.95 -16.46
N GLU A 88 -23.73 -3.98 -16.14
CA GLU A 88 -25.18 -3.92 -16.29
C GLU A 88 -25.78 -2.88 -15.33
N ARG A 89 -26.77 -2.14 -15.81
CA ARG A 89 -27.46 -1.14 -15.00
C ARG A 89 -28.05 -1.77 -13.73
N GLY A 90 -27.84 -1.13 -12.58
CA GLY A 90 -28.26 -1.61 -11.26
C GLY A 90 -27.26 -2.55 -10.58
N THR A 91 -26.11 -2.85 -11.21
CA THR A 91 -25.04 -3.65 -10.60
C THR A 91 -24.39 -2.88 -9.45
N ALA A 92 -24.27 -3.51 -8.28
CA ALA A 92 -23.46 -2.99 -7.18
C ALA A 92 -21.98 -3.34 -7.41
N VAL A 93 -21.11 -2.32 -7.48
CA VAL A 93 -19.68 -2.46 -7.70
C VAL A 93 -18.93 -1.95 -6.46
N THR A 94 -17.98 -2.76 -5.97
CA THR A 94 -17.05 -2.37 -4.89
C THR A 94 -15.65 -2.22 -5.45
N LEU A 95 -15.04 -1.05 -5.27
CA LEU A 95 -13.65 -0.75 -5.64
C LEU A 95 -12.75 -0.84 -4.42
N SER A 96 -11.62 -1.54 -4.59
CA SER A 96 -10.55 -1.65 -3.60
C SER A 96 -9.28 -1.02 -4.16
N ALA A 97 -8.61 -0.20 -3.34
CA ALA A 97 -7.34 0.44 -3.67
C ALA A 97 -6.18 -0.30 -2.99
N ALA A 98 -5.10 -0.51 -3.74
CA ALA A 98 -3.84 -1.07 -3.23
C ALA A 98 -2.70 -0.11 -3.56
N SER A 99 -2.07 0.45 -2.53
CA SER A 99 -0.93 1.37 -2.69
C SER A 99 0.32 0.61 -3.08
N GLU A 100 1.12 1.19 -3.97
CA GLU A 100 2.48 0.70 -4.22
C GLU A 100 3.39 0.97 -3.01
N PRO A 101 4.49 0.22 -2.85
CA PRO A 101 5.47 0.48 -1.81
C PRO A 101 5.93 1.95 -1.77
N GLY A 102 6.06 2.50 -0.56
CA GLY A 102 6.42 3.91 -0.38
C GLY A 102 5.31 4.91 -0.70
N SER A 103 4.05 4.45 -0.81
CA SER A 103 2.91 5.32 -1.11
C SER A 103 1.73 5.01 -0.20
N VAL A 104 0.88 6.01 0.05
CA VAL A 104 -0.34 5.88 0.85
C VAL A 104 -1.57 6.19 0.02
N PHE A 105 -2.68 5.51 0.30
CA PHE A 105 -3.96 5.86 -0.30
C PHE A 105 -4.52 7.12 0.37
N ALA A 106 -4.60 8.21 -0.37
CA ALA A 106 -5.09 9.50 0.11
C ALA A 106 -6.62 9.58 0.10
N GLY A 107 -7.28 8.81 -0.76
CA GLY A 107 -8.74 8.63 -0.74
C GLY A 107 -9.41 8.63 -2.11
N TRP A 108 -10.73 8.45 -2.06
CA TRP A 108 -11.64 8.50 -3.20
C TRP A 108 -12.22 9.90 -3.41
N SER A 109 -12.61 10.19 -4.65
CA SER A 109 -13.38 11.36 -5.05
C SER A 109 -14.41 11.03 -6.12
N GLY A 110 -15.32 11.96 -6.43
CA GLY A 110 -16.42 11.75 -7.37
C GLY A 110 -17.58 11.02 -6.70
N ALA A 111 -17.97 9.86 -7.23
CA ALA A 111 -19.08 9.08 -6.65
C ALA A 111 -18.76 8.43 -5.29
N CYS A 112 -17.49 8.40 -4.90
CA CYS A 112 -17.03 7.93 -3.59
C CYS A 112 -16.23 9.00 -2.86
N SER A 113 -16.16 8.88 -1.53
CA SER A 113 -15.35 9.75 -0.68
C SER A 113 -14.74 8.98 0.48
N GLY A 114 -13.70 9.55 1.10
CA GLY A 114 -12.95 8.92 2.19
C GLY A 114 -11.95 7.86 1.71
N THR A 115 -11.45 7.04 2.63
CA THR A 115 -10.38 6.06 2.38
C THR A 115 -10.84 4.60 2.47
N ALA A 116 -12.08 4.36 2.89
CA ALA A 116 -12.67 3.02 2.93
C ALA A 116 -12.92 2.47 1.52
N ALA A 117 -13.20 1.17 1.38
CA ALA A 117 -13.60 0.60 0.10
C ALA A 117 -14.81 1.35 -0.48
N CYS A 118 -14.79 1.60 -1.79
CA CYS A 118 -15.79 2.42 -2.47
C CYS A 118 -16.89 1.52 -3.03
N ALA A 119 -18.08 1.54 -2.43
CA ALA A 119 -19.25 0.81 -2.93
C ALA A 119 -20.19 1.77 -3.68
N THR A 120 -20.49 1.47 -4.94
CA THR A 120 -21.35 2.29 -5.81
C THR A 120 -22.35 1.41 -6.57
N SER A 121 -23.53 1.95 -6.84
CA SER A 121 -24.54 1.33 -7.73
C SER A 121 -24.38 1.90 -9.14
N MET A 122 -24.39 1.03 -10.14
CA MET A 122 -24.25 1.39 -11.54
C MET A 122 -25.61 1.74 -12.16
N ASP A 123 -26.25 2.81 -11.70
CA ASP A 123 -27.56 3.27 -12.20
C ASP A 123 -27.46 4.18 -13.44
N GLY A 124 -26.23 4.52 -13.83
CA GLY A 124 -25.84 5.39 -14.93
C GLY A 124 -24.31 5.35 -15.08
N ASP A 125 -23.75 6.19 -15.96
CA ASP A 125 -22.30 6.34 -16.04
C ASP A 125 -21.74 6.95 -14.74
N VAL A 126 -20.69 6.35 -14.20
CA VAL A 126 -20.09 6.72 -12.92
C VAL A 126 -18.62 7.11 -13.14
N ALA A 127 -18.21 8.23 -12.54
CA ALA A 127 -16.82 8.67 -12.51
C ALA A 127 -16.30 8.71 -11.07
N ILE A 128 -15.18 8.02 -10.83
CA ILE A 128 -14.53 7.94 -9.52
C ILE A 128 -13.06 8.33 -9.66
N GLY A 129 -12.59 9.20 -8.79
CA GLY A 129 -11.17 9.48 -8.64
C GLY A 129 -10.59 8.70 -7.47
N ALA A 130 -9.33 8.30 -7.58
CA ALA A 130 -8.56 7.74 -6.49
C ALA A 130 -7.17 8.36 -6.46
N ALA A 131 -6.75 8.77 -5.26
CA ALA A 131 -5.49 9.43 -5.05
C ALA A 131 -4.55 8.57 -4.20
N PHE A 132 -3.33 8.41 -4.70
CA PHE A 132 -2.20 7.81 -4.02
C PHE A 132 -1.12 8.87 -3.85
N GLN A 133 -0.63 9.01 -2.63
CA GLN A 133 0.44 9.94 -2.32
C GLN A 133 1.74 9.17 -2.19
N SER A 134 2.65 9.39 -3.14
CA SER A 134 4.03 8.92 -3.04
C SER A 134 4.75 9.63 -1.89
N LEU A 135 5.45 8.87 -1.05
CA LEU A 135 6.34 9.41 -0.02
C LEU A 135 7.72 9.74 -0.57
N ASP A 136 8.13 9.17 -1.71
CA ASP A 136 9.48 9.33 -2.24
C ASP A 136 9.88 10.79 -2.49
N GLY A 137 11.12 11.10 -2.13
CA GLY A 137 11.70 12.42 -2.31
C GLY A 137 11.84 13.21 -1.01
N PRO A 138 12.11 14.53 -1.13
CA PRO A 138 12.44 15.37 0.00
C PRO A 138 11.21 15.84 0.77
N TRP A 139 11.35 15.88 2.09
CA TRP A 139 10.40 16.37 3.07
C TRP A 139 11.11 17.33 4.00
N SER A 140 10.45 18.41 4.38
CA SER A 140 11.04 19.39 5.30
C SER A 140 10.00 19.89 6.29
N GLY A 141 10.46 20.33 7.45
CA GLY A 141 9.57 20.92 8.43
C GLY A 141 10.27 21.17 9.75
N THR A 142 9.52 21.08 10.84
CA THR A 142 9.99 21.48 12.17
C THR A 142 9.79 20.38 13.19
N TYR A 143 10.52 20.50 14.28
CA TYR A 143 10.44 19.55 15.38
C TYR A 143 10.52 20.27 16.72
N THR A 144 9.97 19.64 17.75
CA THR A 144 10.15 20.02 19.15
C THR A 144 10.60 18.80 19.95
N ASN A 145 11.46 19.02 20.94
CA ASN A 145 11.95 17.98 21.82
C ASN A 145 12.03 18.50 23.25
N THR A 146 11.48 17.74 24.19
CA THR A 146 11.75 17.90 25.61
C THR A 146 12.65 16.76 26.05
N ARG A 147 13.76 17.07 26.72
CA ARG A 147 14.70 16.10 27.27
C ARG A 147 14.89 16.33 28.77
N VAL A 148 14.87 15.27 29.55
CA VAL A 148 15.14 15.30 31.00
C VAL A 148 16.42 14.51 31.27
N ALA A 149 17.45 15.17 31.78
CA ALA A 149 18.71 14.53 32.14
C ALA A 149 19.36 15.24 33.33
N SER A 150 19.87 14.45 34.28
CA SER A 150 20.63 14.94 35.45
C SER A 150 19.93 16.05 36.24
N GLY A 151 18.60 15.95 36.42
CA GLY A 151 17.80 16.93 37.15
C GLY A 151 17.39 18.17 36.35
N CYS A 152 17.72 18.21 35.05
CA CYS A 152 17.40 19.34 34.18
C CYS A 152 16.42 18.94 33.09
N THR A 153 15.52 19.87 32.77
CA THR A 153 14.57 19.76 31.67
C THR A 153 14.97 20.74 30.57
N PHE A 154 15.03 20.24 29.34
CA PHE A 154 15.50 20.97 28.17
C PHE A 154 14.48 20.92 27.07
N ASN A 155 14.10 22.08 26.57
CA ASN A 155 13.21 22.17 25.42
C ASN A 155 14.01 22.68 24.23
N ASN A 156 13.96 21.93 23.14
CA ASN A 156 14.62 22.27 21.90
C ASN A 156 13.61 22.27 20.74
N ALA A 157 13.85 23.12 19.76
CA ALA A 157 13.12 23.16 18.52
C ALA A 157 14.04 23.54 17.36
N GLY A 158 13.73 23.06 16.17
CA GLY A 158 14.52 23.36 14.98
C GLY A 158 13.90 22.77 13.73
N ASN A 159 14.73 22.62 12.70
CA ASN A 159 14.28 22.15 11.39
C ASN A 159 14.69 20.71 11.15
N LEU A 160 13.85 19.98 10.41
CA LEU A 160 14.12 18.66 9.87
C LEU A 160 14.10 18.72 8.35
N SER A 161 15.05 18.01 7.74
CA SER A 161 15.07 17.72 6.31
C SER A 161 15.27 16.22 6.14
N ILE A 162 14.24 15.51 5.68
CA ILE A 162 14.20 14.06 5.56
C ILE A 162 13.95 13.71 4.10
N THR A 163 14.71 12.76 3.55
CA THR A 163 14.45 12.20 2.22
C THR A 163 13.99 10.76 2.39
N PHE A 164 12.81 10.46 1.88
CA PHE A 164 12.31 9.08 1.78
C PHE A 164 12.68 8.49 0.42
N SER A 165 12.97 7.19 0.41
CA SER A 165 13.30 6.47 -0.82
C SER A 165 12.78 5.04 -0.74
N ALA A 166 11.87 4.71 -1.66
CA ALA A 166 11.33 3.38 -1.86
C ALA A 166 12.13 2.63 -2.93
N ALA A 167 12.48 1.38 -2.61
CA ALA A 167 13.13 0.46 -3.52
C ALA A 167 12.51 -0.93 -3.34
N GLY A 168 11.70 -1.36 -4.31
CA GLY A 168 10.87 -2.55 -4.16
C GLY A 168 9.95 -2.40 -2.94
N ALA A 169 9.89 -3.41 -2.07
CA ALA A 169 9.07 -3.38 -0.85
C ALA A 169 9.70 -2.58 0.30
N THR A 170 10.91 -2.04 0.14
CA THR A 170 11.64 -1.38 1.23
C THR A 170 11.49 0.13 1.13
N LEU A 171 11.07 0.76 2.23
CA LEU A 171 11.11 2.22 2.39
C LEU A 171 12.25 2.58 3.34
N THR A 172 13.09 3.53 2.94
CA THR A 172 14.17 4.05 3.76
C THR A 172 14.02 5.55 3.95
N SER A 173 14.63 6.09 5.00
CA SER A 173 14.74 7.53 5.21
C SER A 173 16.14 7.89 5.69
N ALA A 174 16.66 8.99 5.15
CA ALA A 174 17.87 9.64 5.62
C ALA A 174 17.55 11.12 5.88
N GLY A 175 18.30 11.80 6.73
CA GLY A 175 17.96 13.20 6.98
C GLY A 175 18.94 13.99 7.83
N ASN A 176 18.68 15.28 7.90
CA ASN A 176 19.44 16.23 8.68
C ASN A 176 18.52 16.94 9.66
N VAL A 177 19.06 17.23 10.84
CA VAL A 177 18.40 18.03 11.89
C VAL A 177 19.27 19.23 12.22
N THR A 178 18.66 20.38 12.40
CA THR A 178 19.36 21.61 12.82
C THR A 178 18.81 22.15 14.14
N GLY A 179 19.54 23.07 14.76
CA GLY A 179 19.13 23.67 16.03
C GLY A 179 19.28 22.72 17.22
N LEU A 180 20.10 21.66 17.14
CA LEU A 180 20.36 20.79 18.28
C LEU A 180 21.11 21.56 19.38
N GLN A 181 20.46 21.87 20.49
CA GLN A 181 21.10 22.56 21.61
C GLN A 181 22.06 21.61 22.37
N LEU A 182 23.32 22.02 22.51
CA LEU A 182 24.34 21.37 23.34
C LEU A 182 24.42 22.07 24.69
N ARG A 183 24.36 21.31 25.77
CA ARG A 183 24.40 21.83 27.15
C ARG A 183 25.45 21.12 27.99
N SER A 184 26.05 21.84 28.93
CA SER A 184 27.01 21.28 29.89
C SER A 184 26.30 20.60 31.05
N ILE A 185 26.91 19.54 31.59
CA ILE A 185 26.48 18.87 32.82
C ILE A 185 27.53 19.20 33.90
N PRO A 186 27.12 19.53 35.14
CA PRO A 186 25.77 19.55 35.69
C PRO A 186 25.06 20.90 35.62
N SER A 187 25.70 21.97 35.12
CA SER A 187 25.15 23.33 35.19
C SER A 187 23.97 23.59 34.25
N CYS A 188 23.74 22.70 33.28
CA CYS A 188 22.62 22.77 32.34
C CYS A 188 22.63 24.02 31.45
N ALA A 189 23.75 24.73 31.43
CA ALA A 189 23.97 25.92 30.63
C ALA A 189 24.08 25.56 29.15
N LEU A 190 23.55 26.42 28.29
CA LEU A 190 23.70 26.30 26.84
C LEU A 190 25.16 26.57 26.47
N VAL A 191 25.79 25.59 25.83
CA VAL A 191 27.18 25.69 25.34
C VAL A 191 27.20 25.98 23.84
N GLY A 192 26.15 25.59 23.11
CA GLY A 192 26.01 25.95 21.70
C GLY A 192 24.82 25.27 21.03
N THR A 193 24.73 25.46 19.71
CA THR A 193 23.76 24.78 18.84
C THR A 193 24.52 24.09 17.72
N THR A 194 24.09 22.89 17.33
CA THR A 194 24.73 22.09 16.31
C THR A 194 23.71 21.46 15.36
N THR A 195 24.21 20.74 14.37
CA THR A 195 23.43 19.94 13.44
C THR A 195 23.65 18.46 13.72
N GLY A 196 22.73 17.63 13.25
CA GLY A 196 22.88 16.19 13.24
C GLY A 196 22.52 15.62 11.88
N ALA A 197 23.17 14.52 11.52
CA ALA A 197 22.87 13.77 10.31
C ALA A 197 22.46 12.35 10.67
N ALA A 198 21.32 11.90 10.16
CA ALA A 198 20.86 10.53 10.24
C ALA A 198 21.20 9.81 8.93
N PRO A 199 21.96 8.70 8.98
CA PRO A 199 22.18 7.86 7.81
C PRO A 199 20.87 7.21 7.36
N SER A 200 20.88 6.62 6.17
CA SER A 200 19.73 5.87 5.66
C SER A 200 19.37 4.72 6.61
N ALA A 201 18.11 4.70 7.04
CA ALA A 201 17.54 3.68 7.90
C ALA A 201 16.19 3.23 7.36
N ALA A 202 15.86 1.95 7.57
CA ALA A 202 14.57 1.40 7.18
C ALA A 202 13.42 2.05 7.96
N VAL A 203 12.29 2.24 7.26
CA VAL A 203 11.03 2.75 7.81
C VAL A 203 9.92 1.80 7.39
N THR A 204 9.04 1.48 8.32
CA THR A 204 7.86 0.66 8.04
C THR A 204 6.66 1.54 7.80
N LEU A 205 5.96 1.31 6.68
CA LEU A 205 4.68 1.94 6.35
C LEU A 205 3.57 0.88 6.42
N ALA A 206 2.59 1.10 7.29
CA ALA A 206 1.40 0.26 7.42
C ALA A 206 0.15 1.14 7.27
N GLY A 207 -0.54 1.02 6.13
CA GLY A 207 -1.61 1.95 5.76
C GLY A 207 -1.07 3.38 5.62
N ASP A 208 -1.53 4.28 6.49
CA ASP A 208 -1.11 5.69 6.58
C ASP A 208 -0.09 5.95 7.71
N THR A 209 0.38 4.90 8.39
CA THR A 209 1.18 4.99 9.61
C THR A 209 2.63 4.63 9.33
N LEU A 210 3.54 5.55 9.62
CA LEU A 210 4.99 5.38 9.52
C LEU A 210 5.59 5.09 10.89
N THR A 211 6.48 4.10 10.95
CA THR A 211 7.26 3.78 12.15
C THR A 211 8.71 3.54 11.79
N GLY A 212 9.63 3.97 12.64
CA GLY A 212 11.06 3.84 12.39
C GLY A 212 11.89 4.38 13.53
N THR A 213 13.22 4.35 13.38
CA THR A 213 14.14 4.98 14.33
C THR A 213 15.16 5.81 13.58
N TRP A 214 15.16 7.12 13.83
CA TRP A 214 16.21 7.99 13.31
C TRP A 214 17.37 8.05 14.29
N THR A 215 18.58 7.81 13.80
CA THR A 215 19.80 7.87 14.61
C THR A 215 20.67 9.00 14.10
N PHE A 216 20.63 10.16 14.75
CA PHE A 216 21.42 11.32 14.33
C PHE A 216 22.79 11.31 14.98
N ALA A 217 23.85 11.34 14.17
CA ALA A 217 25.19 11.68 14.63
C ALA A 217 25.26 13.19 14.88
N VAL A 218 25.69 13.60 16.07
CA VAL A 218 25.76 15.00 16.48
C VAL A 218 27.09 15.59 16.01
N GLN A 219 27.08 16.67 15.22
CA GLN A 219 28.32 17.30 14.79
C GLN A 219 29.06 17.92 15.97
N GLY A 220 30.37 17.66 16.05
CA GLY A 220 31.24 18.19 17.11
C GLY A 220 31.17 17.46 18.45
N ALA A 221 30.43 16.34 18.55
CA ALA A 221 30.38 15.50 19.74
C ALA A 221 30.53 14.02 19.39
N ALA A 222 31.22 13.25 20.24
CA ALA A 222 31.25 11.80 20.12
C ALA A 222 29.93 11.23 20.66
N GLY A 223 28.96 10.99 19.78
CA GLY A 223 27.69 10.37 20.15
C GLY A 223 26.61 10.40 19.08
N THR A 224 25.65 9.51 19.23
CA THR A 224 24.43 9.46 18.41
C THR A 224 23.20 9.59 19.28
N LEU A 225 22.13 10.15 18.72
CA LEU A 225 20.82 10.25 19.35
C LEU A 225 19.82 9.42 18.55
N ALA A 226 19.24 8.42 19.20
CA ALA A 226 18.21 7.57 18.60
C ALA A 226 16.80 8.07 18.99
N PHE A 227 15.97 8.29 17.99
CA PHE A 227 14.58 8.74 18.12
C PHE A 227 13.65 7.74 17.44
N PRO A 228 13.10 6.77 18.19
CA PRO A 228 12.06 5.88 17.67
C PRO A 228 10.77 6.67 17.52
N PHE A 229 10.25 6.76 16.30
CA PHE A 229 9.09 7.59 15.99
C PHE A 229 7.89 6.78 15.49
N THR A 230 6.72 7.35 15.69
CA THR A 230 5.47 6.95 15.04
C THR A 230 4.83 8.19 14.44
N ALA A 231 4.41 8.10 13.19
CA ALA A 231 3.86 9.24 12.44
C ALA A 231 2.70 8.84 11.55
N LYS A 232 1.86 9.82 11.23
CA LYS A 232 0.72 9.70 10.32
C LYS A 232 0.97 10.52 9.07
N VAL A 233 0.65 9.94 7.92
CA VAL A 233 0.65 10.62 6.63
C VAL A 233 -0.76 11.14 6.35
N THR A 234 -0.89 12.43 6.07
CA THR A 234 -2.16 13.05 5.70
C THR A 234 -1.86 14.21 4.75
N ASP A 235 -2.37 14.12 3.52
CA ASP A 235 -2.30 15.19 2.51
C ASP A 235 -0.97 15.97 2.47
N LYS A 236 0.06 15.31 1.91
CA LYS A 236 1.45 15.82 1.82
C LYS A 236 2.08 16.28 3.13
N THR A 237 1.48 15.93 4.26
CA THR A 237 1.96 16.23 5.60
C THR A 237 2.24 14.92 6.33
N ILE A 238 3.35 14.86 7.07
CA ILE A 238 3.66 13.80 8.01
C ILE A 238 3.76 14.42 9.38
N THR A 239 2.89 14.02 10.29
CA THR A 239 2.95 14.45 11.69
C THR A 239 3.27 13.26 12.56
N GLY A 240 4.28 13.39 13.41
CA GLY A 240 4.72 12.30 14.24
C GLY A 240 5.22 12.73 15.60
N THR A 241 5.42 11.72 16.43
CA THR A 241 5.98 11.85 17.76
C THR A 241 7.04 10.80 17.98
N TRP A 242 7.95 11.06 18.90
CA TRP A 242 8.88 10.07 19.41
C TRP A 242 8.94 10.17 20.93
N THR A 243 9.26 9.04 21.55
CA THR A 243 9.48 8.93 22.99
C THR A 243 10.68 8.04 23.25
N CYS A 244 11.59 8.50 24.09
CA CYS A 244 12.72 7.75 24.60
C CYS A 244 12.77 7.89 26.14
N PRO A 245 13.56 7.07 26.86
CA PRO A 245 13.56 7.09 28.33
C PRO A 245 13.82 8.45 28.97
N THR A 246 14.52 9.34 28.25
CA THR A 246 14.87 10.69 28.73
C THR A 246 14.30 11.79 27.84
N CYS A 247 13.46 11.49 26.85
CA CYS A 247 13.02 12.48 25.89
C CYS A 247 11.64 12.21 25.30
N ALA A 248 10.92 13.27 24.96
CA ALA A 248 9.69 13.19 24.19
C ALA A 248 9.69 14.34 23.18
N GLY A 249 9.12 14.13 22.00
CA GLY A 249 9.06 15.18 21.00
C GLY A 249 8.05 14.91 19.91
N SER A 250 7.87 15.91 19.08
CA SER A 250 6.99 15.88 17.93
C SER A 250 7.65 16.52 16.73
N PHE A 251 7.18 16.15 15.55
CA PHE A 251 7.56 16.79 14.30
C PHE A 251 6.40 16.89 13.33
N THR A 252 6.54 17.85 12.44
CA THR A 252 5.70 17.98 11.25
C THR A 252 6.62 18.16 10.06
N LEU A 253 6.46 17.31 9.05
CA LEU A 253 7.11 17.43 7.76
C LEU A 253 6.06 17.69 6.69
N THR A 254 6.41 18.50 5.70
CA THR A 254 5.61 18.74 4.52
C THR A 254 6.43 18.43 3.28
N LYS A 255 5.77 17.83 2.29
CA LYS A 255 6.31 17.63 0.96
C LYS A 255 6.08 18.90 0.13
N PRO A 256 7.09 19.40 -0.61
CA PRO A 256 6.91 20.53 -1.51
C PRO A 256 5.90 20.26 -2.65
#